data_AF-A0A6A6RBE0-F1
#
_entry.id   AF-A0A6A6RBE0-F1
#
_cell.length_a   1.000
_cell.length_b   1.000
_cell.length_c   1.000
_cell.angle_alpha   90.00
_cell.angle_beta   90.00
_cell.angle_gamma   90.00
#
_symmetry.space_group_name_H-M   'P 1'
#
loop_
_entity.id
_entity.type
_entity.pdbx_description
1 polymer ?
#
loop_
_entity_poly.entity_id
_entity_poly.type
_entity_poly.pdbx_seq_one_letter_code
_entity_poly.pdbx_strand_id
1 'polypeptide(L)'
;MYKPSTGDHLFSFSRFINNAVPNLALGPRADDLTVRERDQLFEYQISILEPSKLRPLAFFMGGITANEGLSAQIHAALIKHEVLSASSAAINTEAITPKFAHQLSIISSFAQKKLVNLLLFWEEEQQRWRVLLEEEAEIKGMSVIEAEREDEGALGPLGKRLEEIEGMIRLKPSMRSIEVRRVDQLPNDKQVYGSRRL
;
A
#
# COMPACT_ATOMS: atom_id res chain seq x y z
N MET A 1 5.16 17.07 9.22
CA MET A 1 5.16 18.38 8.53
C MET A 1 6.59 18.64 8.07
N TYR A 2 6.84 18.79 6.77
CA TYR A 2 8.18 19.07 6.24
C TYR A 2 8.24 20.54 5.78
N LYS A 3 9.36 21.21 6.02
CA LYS A 3 9.63 22.56 5.52
C LYS A 3 10.94 22.52 4.73
N PRO A 4 10.92 22.70 3.40
CA PRO A 4 12.12 23.08 2.68
C PRO A 4 12.54 24.51 3.04
N SER A 5 13.79 24.87 2.74
CA SER A 5 14.39 26.18 3.01
C SER A 5 13.69 27.36 2.33
N THR A 6 12.80 27.08 1.38
CA THR A 6 11.97 28.04 0.63
C THR A 6 10.72 28.50 1.38
N GLY A 7 10.35 27.88 2.51
CA GLY A 7 9.25 28.34 3.36
C GLY A 7 7.85 27.85 2.96
N ASP A 8 7.72 27.15 1.84
CA ASP A 8 6.45 26.57 1.40
C ASP A 8 6.04 25.33 2.19
N HIS A 9 4.74 25.20 2.46
CA HIS A 9 4.14 24.08 3.17
C HIS A 9 3.83 22.94 2.19
N LEU A 10 4.75 22.00 2.02
CA LEU A 10 4.48 20.78 1.27
C LEU A 10 3.68 19.79 2.14
N PHE A 11 2.46 19.50 1.72
CA PHE A 11 1.60 18.50 2.34
C PHE A 11 2.13 17.10 1.98
N SER A 12 2.48 16.29 2.98
CA SER A 12 2.95 14.91 2.75
C SER A 12 1.79 13.96 3.00
N PHE A 13 1.13 13.52 1.94
CA PHE A 13 0.05 12.54 2.02
C PHE A 13 0.54 11.20 2.59
N SER A 14 1.80 10.82 2.32
CA SER A 14 2.42 9.64 2.90
C SER A 14 2.52 9.71 4.44
N ARG A 15 2.83 10.88 5.02
CA ARG A 15 2.76 11.09 6.49
C ARG A 15 1.32 11.21 7.00
N PHE A 16 0.39 11.72 6.19
CA PHE A 16 -1.02 11.75 6.55
C PHE A 16 -1.56 10.32 6.64
N ILE A 17 -1.37 9.46 5.65
CA ILE A 17 -1.85 8.07 5.64
C ILE A 17 -1.20 7.23 6.74
N ASN A 18 0.12 7.34 6.94
CA ASN A 18 0.79 6.61 8.03
C ASN A 18 0.29 7.01 9.43
N ASN A 19 -0.30 8.21 9.58
CA ASN A 19 -0.92 8.68 10.84
C ASN A 19 -2.45 8.54 10.87
N ALA A 20 -3.11 8.53 9.71
CA ALA A 20 -4.56 8.50 9.53
C ALA A 20 -5.10 7.08 9.33
N VAL A 21 -4.25 6.09 9.08
CA VAL A 21 -4.56 4.66 9.22
C VAL A 21 -4.36 4.32 10.70
N PRO A 22 -5.42 4.31 11.52
CA PRO A 22 -5.28 3.88 12.89
C PRO A 22 -4.85 2.42 12.84
N ASN A 23 -3.84 2.05 13.63
CA ASN A 23 -3.74 0.67 14.09
C ASN A 23 -5.06 0.37 14.81
N LEU A 24 -6.05 -0.18 14.09
CA LEU A 24 -7.27 -0.79 14.63
C LEU A 24 -6.84 -2.07 15.36
N ALA A 25 -6.05 -1.91 16.41
CA ALA A 25 -5.41 -2.96 17.19
C ALA A 25 -6.45 -3.65 18.07
N LEU A 26 -7.31 -4.45 17.44
CA LEU A 26 -7.66 -5.75 18.01
C LEU A 26 -6.44 -6.65 17.80
N GLY A 27 -5.95 -7.29 18.86
CA GLY A 27 -4.78 -8.17 18.78
C GLY A 27 -4.94 -9.25 17.69
N PRO A 28 -3.82 -9.79 17.16
CA PRO A 28 -3.84 -10.72 16.03
C PRO A 28 -4.77 -11.90 16.32
N ARG A 29 -5.79 -12.05 15.48
CA ARG A 29 -6.74 -13.17 15.54
C ARG A 29 -6.17 -14.35 14.75
N ALA A 30 -6.53 -15.57 15.12
CA ALA A 30 -6.13 -16.78 14.38
C ALA A 30 -6.62 -16.76 12.92
N ASP A 31 -7.68 -16.02 12.64
CA ASP A 31 -8.30 -15.86 11.33
C ASP A 31 -7.60 -14.74 10.50
N ASP A 32 -6.60 -14.04 11.04
CA ASP A 32 -5.87 -12.98 10.35
C ASP A 32 -4.75 -13.54 9.46
N LEU A 33 -4.45 -12.81 8.39
CA LEU A 33 -3.27 -13.12 7.58
C LEU A 33 -2.00 -12.88 8.38
N THR A 34 -1.14 -13.89 8.38
CA THR A 34 0.20 -13.76 8.91
C THR A 34 1.00 -12.75 8.10
N VAL A 35 2.00 -12.13 8.72
CA VAL A 35 2.90 -11.18 8.05
C VAL A 35 3.55 -11.82 6.80
N ARG A 36 3.93 -13.10 6.91
CA ARG A 36 4.51 -13.86 5.80
C ARG A 36 3.55 -14.02 4.62
N GLU A 37 2.28 -14.34 4.88
CA GLU A 37 1.28 -14.50 3.81
C GLU A 37 0.99 -13.18 3.11
N ARG A 38 0.98 -12.07 3.85
CA ARG A 38 0.85 -10.72 3.28
C ARG A 38 2.02 -10.39 2.36
N ASP A 39 3.24 -10.67 2.80
CA ASP A 39 4.44 -10.45 1.99
C ASP A 39 4.46 -11.35 0.74
N GLN A 40 4.08 -12.63 0.86
CA GLN A 40 4.01 -13.55 -0.27
C GLN A 40 2.97 -13.12 -1.31
N LEU A 41 1.78 -12.69 -0.86
CA LEU A 41 0.77 -12.12 -1.74
C LEU A 41 1.30 -10.88 -2.46
N PHE A 42 1.94 -9.97 -1.72
CA PHE A 42 2.48 -8.73 -2.26
C PHE A 42 3.58 -8.97 -3.30
N GLU A 43 4.54 -9.85 -2.99
CA GLU A 43 5.61 -10.23 -3.91
C GLU A 43 5.08 -10.86 -5.18
N TYR A 44 4.12 -11.81 -5.04
CA TYR A 44 3.47 -12.43 -6.18
C TYR A 44 2.80 -11.37 -7.05
N GLN A 45 2.04 -10.45 -6.46
CA GLN A 45 1.33 -9.44 -7.24
C GLN A 45 2.25 -8.47 -7.96
N ILE A 46 3.31 -7.99 -7.31
CA ILE A 46 4.30 -7.09 -7.95
C ILE A 46 5.03 -7.75 -9.11
N SER A 47 5.19 -9.08 -9.08
CA SER A 47 5.83 -9.81 -10.18
C SER A 47 4.99 -9.88 -11.46
N ILE A 48 3.71 -9.49 -11.41
CA ILE A 48 2.76 -9.60 -12.51
C ILE A 48 2.61 -8.24 -13.22
N LEU A 49 2.26 -8.27 -14.51
CA LEU A 49 2.06 -7.08 -15.35
C LEU A 49 0.99 -6.09 -14.83
N GLU A 50 -0.05 -6.60 -14.18
CA GLU A 50 -1.14 -5.80 -13.59
C GLU A 50 -1.24 -6.11 -12.10
N PRO A 51 -0.34 -5.54 -11.26
CA PRO A 51 -0.24 -5.92 -9.86
C PRO A 51 -1.52 -5.59 -9.09
N SER A 52 -2.25 -4.54 -9.48
CA SER A 52 -3.49 -4.14 -8.81
C SER A 52 -4.58 -5.20 -8.89
N LYS A 53 -4.66 -6.00 -9.96
CA LYS A 53 -5.75 -6.96 -10.14
C LYS A 53 -5.44 -8.28 -9.44
N LEU A 54 -6.29 -8.70 -8.51
CA LEU A 54 -6.18 -10.02 -7.89
C LEU A 54 -6.32 -11.13 -8.94
N ARG A 55 -5.32 -11.99 -9.06
CA ARG A 55 -5.30 -13.12 -10.01
C ARG A 55 -5.75 -14.41 -9.32
N PRO A 56 -6.14 -15.45 -10.10
CA PRO A 56 -6.58 -16.73 -9.54
C PRO A 56 -5.62 -17.36 -8.53
N LEU A 57 -4.30 -17.27 -8.73
CA LEU A 57 -3.29 -17.82 -7.82
C LEU A 57 -3.04 -16.98 -6.55
N ALA A 58 -3.62 -15.77 -6.47
CA ALA A 58 -3.41 -14.88 -5.33
C ALA A 58 -3.91 -15.50 -4.01
N PHE A 59 -5.01 -16.27 -4.04
CA PHE A 59 -5.58 -16.90 -2.83
C PHE A 59 -4.78 -18.12 -2.37
N PHE A 60 -4.05 -18.76 -3.28
CA PHE A 60 -3.05 -19.78 -2.95
C PHE A 60 -1.83 -19.14 -2.28
N MET A 61 -1.27 -18.11 -2.90
CA MET A 61 -0.09 -17.40 -2.38
C MET A 61 -0.37 -16.68 -1.05
N GLY A 62 -1.58 -16.14 -0.88
CA GLY A 62 -2.05 -15.51 0.35
C GLY A 62 -2.51 -16.48 1.44
N GLY A 63 -2.30 -17.79 1.27
CA GLY A 63 -2.56 -18.79 2.31
C GLY A 63 -4.04 -19.01 2.65
N ILE A 64 -4.96 -18.70 1.74
CA ILE A 64 -6.39 -19.01 1.90
C ILE A 64 -6.64 -20.50 1.61
N THR A 65 -5.94 -21.04 0.60
CA THR A 65 -6.06 -22.43 0.19
C THR A 65 -4.71 -23.03 -0.14
N ALA A 66 -4.52 -24.31 0.17
CA ALA A 66 -3.34 -25.07 -0.27
C ALA A 66 -3.47 -25.68 -1.68
N ASN A 67 -4.56 -25.40 -2.40
CA ASN A 67 -4.83 -25.98 -3.72
C ASN A 67 -5.11 -24.88 -4.75
N GLU A 68 -4.34 -24.85 -5.82
CA GLU A 68 -4.48 -23.88 -6.92
C GLU A 68 -5.84 -23.96 -7.63
N GLY A 69 -6.40 -25.17 -7.80
CA GLY A 69 -7.71 -25.35 -8.41
C GLY A 69 -8.82 -24.73 -7.56
N LEU A 70 -8.74 -24.86 -6.25
CA LEU A 70 -9.67 -24.23 -5.32
C LEU A 70 -9.49 -22.70 -5.31
N SER A 71 -8.25 -22.22 -5.40
CA SER A 71 -7.92 -20.80 -5.54
C SER A 71 -8.60 -20.18 -6.77
N ALA A 72 -8.59 -20.88 -7.91
CA ALA A 72 -9.28 -20.44 -9.12
C ALA A 72 -10.81 -20.43 -8.98
N GLN A 73 -11.37 -21.40 -8.26
CA GLN A 73 -12.81 -21.44 -7.96
C GLN A 73 -13.24 -20.30 -7.03
N ILE A 74 -12.43 -19.96 -6.03
CA ILE A 74 -12.66 -18.79 -5.16
C ILE A 74 -12.65 -17.52 -5.99
N HIS A 75 -11.66 -17.35 -6.85
CA HIS A 75 -11.58 -16.19 -7.75
C HIS A 75 -12.83 -16.06 -8.63
N ALA A 76 -13.28 -17.17 -9.25
CA ALA A 76 -14.49 -17.18 -10.06
C ALA A 76 -15.75 -16.84 -9.24
N ALA A 77 -15.85 -17.36 -8.01
CA ALA A 77 -16.96 -17.06 -7.12
C ALA A 77 -16.97 -15.57 -6.71
N LEU A 78 -15.81 -14.98 -6.41
CA LEU A 78 -15.70 -13.56 -6.08
C LEU A 78 -16.12 -12.64 -7.24
N ILE A 79 -15.78 -13.02 -8.48
CA ILE A 79 -16.26 -12.30 -9.68
C ILE A 79 -17.77 -12.47 -9.84
N LYS A 80 -18.28 -13.69 -9.70
CA LYS A 80 -19.72 -13.99 -9.82
C LYS A 80 -20.57 -13.20 -8.83
N HIS A 81 -20.03 -12.94 -7.64
CA HIS A 81 -20.69 -12.19 -6.57
C HIS A 81 -20.29 -10.71 -6.53
N GLU A 82 -19.64 -10.20 -7.58
CA GLU A 82 -19.30 -8.79 -7.75
C GLU A 82 -18.39 -8.20 -6.66
N VAL A 83 -17.74 -9.06 -5.88
CA VAL A 83 -16.72 -8.64 -4.89
C VAL A 83 -15.44 -8.24 -5.60
N LEU A 84 -15.12 -8.94 -6.70
CA LEU A 84 -14.08 -8.54 -7.63
C LEU A 84 -14.71 -8.14 -8.96
N SER A 85 -14.28 -7.00 -9.49
CA SER A 85 -14.64 -6.62 -10.85
C SER A 85 -13.84 -7.45 -11.86
N ALA A 86 -14.51 -7.93 -12.92
CA ALA A 86 -13.83 -8.60 -14.02
C ALA A 86 -13.01 -7.64 -14.89
N SER A 87 -13.39 -6.36 -14.93
CA SER A 87 -12.76 -5.33 -15.77
C SER A 87 -11.83 -4.41 -14.99
N SER A 88 -12.18 -4.09 -13.74
CA SER A 88 -11.44 -3.19 -12.87
C SER A 88 -10.60 -3.93 -11.83
N ALA A 89 -9.58 -3.25 -11.29
CA ALA A 89 -8.85 -3.74 -10.12
C ALA A 89 -9.62 -3.52 -8.81
N ALA A 90 -10.73 -2.77 -8.83
CA ALA A 90 -11.48 -2.42 -7.63
C ALA A 90 -12.06 -3.65 -6.93
N ILE A 91 -11.84 -3.71 -5.61
CA ILE A 91 -12.52 -4.61 -4.70
C ILE A 91 -13.77 -3.89 -4.21
N ASN A 92 -14.93 -4.54 -4.34
CA ASN A 92 -16.19 -4.02 -3.81
C ASN A 92 -16.47 -4.67 -2.45
N THR A 93 -16.10 -3.97 -1.38
CA THR A 93 -16.35 -4.43 -0.01
C THR A 93 -17.82 -4.39 0.39
N GLU A 94 -18.64 -3.57 -0.26
CA GLU A 94 -20.10 -3.51 0.00
C GLU A 94 -20.82 -4.79 -0.44
N ALA A 95 -20.25 -5.52 -1.39
CA ALA A 95 -20.76 -6.81 -1.85
C ALA A 95 -20.55 -7.93 -0.80
N ILE A 96 -19.71 -7.70 0.23
CA ILE A 96 -19.49 -8.65 1.33
C ILE A 96 -20.65 -8.56 2.33
N THR A 97 -21.77 -9.17 1.95
CA THR A 97 -23.00 -9.19 2.77
C THR A 97 -23.02 -10.38 3.76
N PRO A 98 -23.98 -10.45 4.71
CA PRO A 98 -24.14 -11.64 5.55
C PRO A 98 -24.37 -12.95 4.77
N LYS A 99 -24.81 -12.87 3.51
CA LYS A 99 -24.99 -14.04 2.62
C LYS A 99 -23.67 -14.53 2.02
N PHE A 100 -22.57 -13.78 2.17
CA PHE A 100 -21.25 -14.11 1.64
C PHE A 100 -20.76 -15.49 2.09
N ALA A 101 -21.06 -15.88 3.33
CA ALA A 101 -20.72 -17.21 3.86
C ALA A 101 -21.38 -18.36 3.06
N HIS A 102 -22.60 -18.17 2.55
CA HIS A 102 -23.28 -19.14 1.70
C HIS A 102 -22.77 -19.10 0.26
N GLN A 103 -22.42 -17.91 -0.23
CA GLN A 103 -21.88 -17.71 -1.58
C GLN A 103 -20.50 -18.34 -1.76
N LEU A 104 -19.71 -18.42 -0.69
CA LEU A 104 -18.40 -19.07 -0.66
C LEU A 104 -18.38 -20.35 0.17
N SER A 105 -19.47 -21.13 0.13
CA SER A 105 -19.57 -22.41 0.85
C SER A 105 -18.56 -23.48 0.40
N ILE A 106 -17.80 -23.20 -0.67
CA ILE A 106 -16.73 -24.08 -1.18
C ILE A 106 -15.51 -24.12 -0.26
N ILE A 107 -15.38 -23.17 0.66
CA ILE A 107 -14.32 -23.10 1.67
C ILE A 107 -14.90 -23.09 3.08
N SER A 108 -14.08 -23.47 4.07
CA SER A 108 -14.49 -23.45 5.48
C SER A 108 -14.76 -22.04 5.99
N SER A 109 -15.59 -21.90 7.02
CA SER A 109 -15.89 -20.60 7.65
C SER A 109 -14.63 -19.87 8.15
N PHE A 110 -13.61 -20.62 8.59
CA PHE A 110 -12.29 -20.07 8.93
C PHE A 110 -11.61 -19.45 7.70
N ALA A 111 -11.55 -20.18 6.58
CA ALA A 111 -10.99 -19.67 5.33
C ALA A 111 -11.80 -18.50 4.75
N GLN A 112 -13.13 -18.48 4.94
CA GLN A 112 -13.97 -17.35 4.53
C GLN A 112 -13.60 -16.07 5.27
N LYS A 113 -13.44 -16.12 6.60
CA LYS A 113 -13.01 -14.95 7.38
C LYS A 113 -11.61 -14.49 6.99
N LYS A 114 -10.68 -15.44 6.82
CA LYS A 114 -9.32 -15.14 6.37
C LYS A 114 -9.30 -14.51 4.97
N LEU A 115 -10.19 -14.94 4.08
CA LEU A 115 -10.37 -14.35 2.76
C LEU A 115 -10.89 -12.92 2.84
N VAL A 116 -11.88 -12.63 3.70
CA VAL A 116 -12.35 -11.25 3.91
C VAL A 116 -11.19 -10.38 4.38
N ASN A 117 -10.40 -10.85 5.34
CA ASN A 117 -9.20 -10.16 5.81
C ASN A 117 -8.18 -9.93 4.67
N LEU A 118 -8.07 -10.86 3.71
CA LEU A 118 -7.17 -10.71 2.54
C LEU A 118 -7.66 -9.63 1.60
N LEU A 119 -8.97 -9.62 1.33
CA LEU A 119 -9.59 -8.63 0.46
C LEU A 119 -9.45 -7.23 1.04
N LEU A 120 -9.73 -7.06 2.35
CA LEU A 120 -9.53 -5.77 3.03
C LEU A 120 -8.07 -5.33 3.02
N PHE A 121 -7.14 -6.23 3.34
CA PHE A 121 -5.71 -5.94 3.26
C PHE A 121 -5.29 -5.50 1.84
N TRP A 122 -5.79 -6.17 0.81
CA TRP A 122 -5.43 -5.82 -0.57
C TRP A 122 -6.05 -4.50 -1.02
N GLU A 123 -7.28 -4.19 -0.59
CA GLU A 123 -7.91 -2.90 -0.85
C GLU A 123 -7.10 -1.76 -0.22
N GLU A 124 -6.68 -1.91 1.04
CA GLU A 124 -5.79 -0.95 1.71
C GLU A 124 -4.48 -0.79 0.93
N GLU A 125 -3.91 -1.88 0.40
CA GLU A 125 -2.70 -1.84 -0.41
C GLU A 125 -2.90 -1.08 -1.73
N GLN A 126 -4.03 -1.27 -2.40
CA GLN A 126 -4.38 -0.51 -3.60
C GLN A 126 -4.56 0.98 -3.30
N GLN A 127 -5.18 1.34 -2.17
CA GLN A 127 -5.32 2.72 -1.74
C GLN A 127 -3.96 3.35 -1.46
N ARG A 128 -3.05 2.62 -0.80
CA ARG A 128 -1.66 3.06 -0.58
C ARG A 128 -0.95 3.32 -1.90
N TRP A 129 -1.05 2.40 -2.87
CA TRP A 129 -0.44 2.58 -4.18
C TRP A 129 -1.02 3.76 -4.94
N ARG A 130 -2.33 3.97 -4.89
CA ARG A 130 -2.98 5.12 -5.54
C ARG A 130 -2.38 6.44 -5.06
N VAL A 131 -2.21 6.59 -3.76
CA VAL A 131 -1.67 7.82 -3.18
C VAL A 131 -0.20 8.01 -3.55
N LEU A 132 0.59 6.93 -3.57
CA LEU A 132 1.99 7.01 -4.01
C LEU A 132 2.12 7.38 -5.49
N LEU A 133 1.24 6.85 -6.34
CA LEU A 133 1.21 7.17 -7.77
C LEU A 133 0.73 8.60 -8.02
N GLU A 134 -0.23 9.10 -7.23
CA GLU A 134 -0.65 10.50 -7.25
C GLU A 134 0.51 11.43 -6.84
N GLU A 135 1.23 11.10 -5.76
CA GLU A 135 2.42 11.86 -5.33
C GLU A 135 3.53 11.85 -6.40
N GLU A 136 3.77 10.69 -7.02
CA GLU A 136 4.73 10.56 -8.13
C GLU A 136 4.33 11.45 -9.33
N ALA A 137 3.04 11.48 -9.67
CA ALA A 137 2.52 12.29 -10.77
C ALA A 137 2.64 13.79 -10.47
N GLU A 138 2.35 14.21 -9.23
CA GLU A 138 2.52 15.60 -8.78
C GLU A 138 3.99 16.04 -8.87
N ILE A 139 4.92 15.23 -8.37
CA ILE A 139 6.35 15.54 -8.40
C ILE A 139 6.87 15.61 -9.85
N LYS A 140 6.45 14.67 -10.71
CA LYS A 140 6.80 14.73 -12.13
C LYS A 140 6.25 16.01 -12.78
N GLY A 141 5.00 16.38 -12.50
CA GLY A 141 4.41 17.64 -12.96
C GLY A 141 5.19 18.87 -12.49
N MET A 142 5.58 18.92 -11.22
CA MET A 142 6.40 20.02 -10.68
C MET A 142 7.80 20.07 -11.31
N SER A 143 8.44 18.92 -11.51
CA SER A 143 9.77 18.87 -12.12
C SER A 143 9.80 19.42 -13.54
N VAL A 144 8.72 19.24 -14.30
CA VAL A 144 8.56 19.84 -15.64
C VAL A 144 8.45 21.36 -15.52
N ILE A 145 7.65 21.87 -14.58
CA ILE A 145 7.47 23.31 -14.36
C ILE A 145 8.77 23.97 -13.88
N GLU A 146 9.56 23.30 -13.03
CA GLU A 146 10.84 23.81 -12.53
C GLU A 146 11.94 23.75 -13.59
N ALA A 147 11.95 22.71 -14.42
CA ALA A 147 12.85 22.62 -15.58
C ALA A 147 12.57 23.75 -16.60
N GLU A 148 11.30 24.12 -16.81
CA GLU A 148 10.92 25.27 -17.64
C GLU A 148 11.32 26.62 -17.04
N ARG A 149 11.56 26.67 -15.72
CA ARG A 149 11.99 27.88 -14.98
C ARG A 149 13.52 28.00 -14.84
N GLU A 150 14.29 27.10 -15.43
CA GLU A 150 15.76 27.03 -15.35
C GLU A 150 16.32 27.01 -13.90
N ASP A 151 15.52 26.54 -12.93
CA ASP A 151 15.95 26.45 -11.52
C ASP A 151 16.57 25.08 -11.23
N GLU A 152 17.81 24.87 -11.71
CA GLU A 152 18.54 23.60 -11.57
C GLU A 152 18.72 23.14 -10.12
N GLY A 153 18.62 24.05 -9.14
CA GLY A 153 18.76 23.74 -7.72
C GLY A 153 17.57 22.95 -7.13
N ALA A 154 16.37 23.12 -7.69
CA ALA A 154 15.14 22.51 -7.18
C ALA A 154 14.88 21.09 -7.74
N LEU A 155 15.45 20.78 -8.90
CA LEU A 155 15.39 19.45 -9.52
C LEU A 155 16.09 18.36 -8.67
N GLY A 156 17.14 18.72 -7.93
CA GLY A 156 17.89 17.79 -7.07
C GLY A 156 17.05 17.19 -5.93
N PRO A 157 16.40 18.03 -5.09
CA PRO A 157 15.45 17.58 -4.06
C PRO A 157 14.27 16.76 -4.61
N LEU A 158 13.68 17.17 -5.73
CA LEU A 158 12.55 16.45 -6.34
C LEU A 158 12.96 15.07 -6.87
N GLY A 159 14.13 14.95 -7.51
CA GLY A 159 14.66 13.68 -7.99
C GLY A 159 14.88 12.66 -6.86
N LYS A 160 15.44 13.11 -5.72
CA LYS A 160 15.59 12.25 -4.53
C LYS A 160 14.26 11.77 -4.00
N ARG A 161 13.24 12.64 -3.98
CA ARG A 161 11.90 12.27 -3.51
C ARG A 161 11.24 11.25 -4.44
N LEU A 162 11.45 11.37 -5.75
CA LEU A 162 10.96 10.40 -6.72
C LEU A 162 11.59 9.02 -6.50
N GLU A 163 12.91 8.95 -6.30
CA GLU A 163 13.62 7.69 -5.99
C GLU A 163 13.12 7.07 -4.66
N GLU A 164 12.84 7.88 -3.65
CA GLU A 164 12.20 7.42 -2.41
C GLU A 164 10.82 6.80 -2.66
N ILE A 165 9.99 7.42 -3.51
CA ILE A 165 8.64 6.92 -3.83
C ILE A 165 8.72 5.60 -4.58
N GLU A 166 9.62 5.47 -5.57
CA GLU A 166 9.85 4.20 -6.27
C GLU A 166 10.28 3.09 -5.31
N GLY A 167 11.14 3.41 -4.34
CA GLY A 167 11.50 2.50 -3.25
C GLY A 167 10.32 2.11 -2.37
N MET A 168 9.47 3.08 -2.00
CA MET A 168 8.28 2.86 -1.17
C MET A 168 7.21 2.02 -1.87
N ILE A 169 7.06 2.13 -3.20
CA ILE A 169 6.12 1.32 -3.98
C ILE A 169 6.46 -0.17 -3.84
N ARG A 170 7.76 -0.51 -3.92
CA ARG A 170 8.27 -1.89 -3.87
C ARG A 170 8.48 -2.42 -2.45
N LEU A 171 8.30 -1.60 -1.42
CA LEU A 171 8.56 -1.99 -0.04
C LEU A 171 7.53 -3.01 0.47
N LYS A 172 8.01 -4.16 0.96
CA LYS A 172 7.17 -5.23 1.51
C LYS A 172 6.41 -4.75 2.75
N PRO A 173 5.16 -5.20 2.96
CA PRO A 173 4.37 -4.88 4.15
C PRO A 173 5.14 -5.03 5.47
N SER A 174 5.87 -6.13 5.66
CA SER A 174 6.66 -6.38 6.87
C SER A 174 7.75 -5.34 7.15
N MET A 175 8.33 -4.75 6.12
CA MET A 175 9.45 -3.81 6.23
C MET A 175 8.99 -2.38 6.53
N ARG A 176 7.72 -2.05 6.29
CA ARG A 176 7.19 -0.67 6.40
C ARG A 176 7.18 -0.14 7.82
N SER A 177 6.86 -0.98 8.80
CA SER A 177 6.87 -0.58 10.22
C SER A 177 8.27 -0.24 10.73
N ILE A 178 9.31 -0.79 10.10
CA ILE A 178 10.72 -0.50 10.37
C ILE A 178 11.13 0.79 9.66
N GLU A 179 10.68 0.99 8.41
CA GLU A 179 10.93 2.20 7.62
C GLU A 179 10.32 3.44 8.27
N VAL A 180 9.06 3.38 8.74
CA VAL A 180 8.40 4.49 9.45
C VAL A 180 9.20 4.90 10.68
N ARG A 181 9.70 3.94 11.45
CA ARG A 181 10.57 4.22 12.62
C ARG A 181 11.92 4.81 12.22
N ARG A 182 12.48 4.43 11.07
CA ARG A 182 13.73 5.01 10.56
C ARG A 182 13.54 6.43 10.06
N VAL A 183 12.44 6.70 9.34
CA VAL A 183 12.10 8.04 8.84
C VAL A 183 11.85 9.01 10.01
N ASP A 184 11.26 8.54 11.10
CA ASP A 184 11.12 9.33 12.34
C ASP A 184 12.44 9.54 13.10
N GLN A 185 13.46 8.70 12.85
CA GLN A 185 14.80 8.78 13.46
C GLN A 185 15.84 9.52 12.61
N LEU A 186 15.49 10.00 11.42
CA LEU A 186 16.39 10.85 10.65
C LEU A 186 16.67 12.12 11.47
N PRO A 187 17.95 12.47 11.73
CA PRO A 187 18.28 13.66 12.48
C PRO A 187 17.68 14.87 11.78
N ASN A 188 17.01 15.73 12.53
CA ASN A 188 16.81 17.12 12.11
C ASN A 188 18.20 17.71 11.85
N ASP A 189 18.64 17.68 10.60
CA ASP A 189 19.98 18.12 10.23
C ASP A 189 20.11 19.61 10.54
N LYS A 190 21.03 19.89 11.47
CA LYS A 190 21.68 21.18 11.76
C LYS A 190 20.81 22.25 12.44
N GLN A 191 20.62 22.10 13.75
CA GLN A 191 20.74 23.28 14.61
C GLN A 191 22.19 23.78 14.55
N VAL A 192 22.41 24.81 13.75
CA VAL A 192 23.62 25.63 13.78
C VAL A 192 23.71 26.20 15.20
N TYR A 193 24.57 25.61 16.04
CA TYR A 193 24.99 26.24 17.28
C TYR A 193 25.72 27.53 16.91
N GLY A 194 25.00 28.64 16.93
CA GLY A 194 25.59 29.96 16.91
C GLY A 194 26.42 30.12 18.18
N SER A 195 27.75 30.02 18.05
CA SER A 195 28.68 30.57 19.03
C SER A 195 28.44 32.08 19.12
N ARG A 196 27.60 32.52 20.07
CA ARG A 196 27.66 33.88 20.56
C ARG A 196 28.77 33.94 21.60
N ARG A 197 29.95 34.39 21.17
CA ARG A 197 30.88 35.08 22.06
C ARG A 197 30.24 36.40 22.46
N LEU A 198 30.08 36.62 23.75
CA LEU A 198 30.23 37.91 24.40
C LEU A 198 31.13 37.68 25.62
#